data_AF-A0A2G9YCB3-F1
#
_entry.id   AF-A0A2G9YCB3-F1
#
_cell.length_a   1.000
_cell.length_b   1.000
_cell.length_c   1.000
_cell.angle_alpha   90.00
_cell.angle_beta   90.00
_cell.angle_gamma   90.00
#
_symmetry.space_group_name_H-M   'P 1'
#
loop_
_entity.id
_entity.type
_entity.pdbx_description
1 polymer ?
#
loop_
_entity_poly.entity_id
_entity_poly.type
_entity_poly.pdbx_seq_one_letter_code
_entity_poly.pdbx_strand_id
1 'polypeptide(L)' 'VFAEKAIQYKDTVQIGRTHGIHAEPITLGLKFCSFYAETERSIRRIREA' A
#
# COMPACT_ATOMS: atom_id res chain seq x y z
N VAL A 1 5.86 -10.95 1.01
CA VAL A 1 5.77 -9.93 2.09
C VAL A 1 4.64 -8.92 1.92
N PHE A 2 4.71 -7.92 1.02
CA PHE A 2 3.65 -6.89 0.95
C PHE A 2 2.30 -7.42 0.48
N ALA A 3 2.27 -8.32 -0.52
CA ALA A 3 1.04 -8.95 -0.99
C ALA A 3 0.35 -9.77 0.13
N GLU A 4 1.10 -10.56 0.88
CA GLU A 4 0.57 -11.34 2.02
C GLU A 4 0.00 -10.42 3.10
N LYS A 5 0.71 -9.33 3.45
CA LYS A 5 0.22 -8.34 4.41
C LYS A 5 -1.01 -7.58 3.92
N ALA A 6 -1.09 -7.30 2.61
CA ALA A 6 -2.26 -6.65 2.03
C ALA A 6 -3.53 -7.49 2.22
N ILE A 7 -3.43 -8.81 2.04
CA ILE A 7 -4.53 -9.75 2.28
C ILE A 7 -4.80 -9.89 3.77
N GLN A 8 -3.75 -10.08 4.60
CA GLN A 8 -3.88 -10.26 6.05
C GLN A 8 -4.62 -9.10 6.72
N TYR A 9 -4.37 -7.86 6.29
CA TYR A 9 -4.93 -6.66 6.89
C TYR A 9 -6.01 -5.98 6.03
N LYS A 10 -6.62 -6.73 5.10
CA LYS A 10 -7.57 -6.22 4.11
C LYS A 10 -8.65 -5.31 4.73
N ASP A 11 -9.20 -5.74 5.86
CA ASP A 11 -10.33 -5.08 6.52
C ASP A 11 -9.92 -4.34 7.82
N THR A 12 -8.63 -4.27 8.12
CA THR A 12 -8.11 -3.58 9.31
C THR A 12 -8.12 -2.06 9.09
N VAL A 13 -9.04 -1.34 9.71
CA VAL A 13 -9.15 0.13 9.59
C VAL A 13 -8.00 0.84 10.32
N GLN A 14 -7.50 1.93 9.75
CA GLN A 14 -6.57 2.87 10.39
C GLN A 14 -6.86 4.32 9.95
N ILE A 15 -6.31 5.29 10.68
CA ILE A 15 -6.36 6.70 10.27
C ILE A 15 -5.45 6.94 9.06
N GLY A 16 -5.99 7.53 7.99
CA GLY A 16 -5.20 8.02 6.87
C GLY A 16 -4.35 9.22 7.30
N ARG A 17 -3.33 9.56 6.50
CA ARG A 17 -2.52 10.77 6.72
C ARG A 17 -2.18 11.44 5.40
N THR A 18 -2.34 12.76 5.36
CA THR A 18 -1.91 13.63 4.24
C THR A 18 -1.13 14.80 4.81
N HIS A 19 0.00 15.16 4.19
CA HIS A 19 0.88 16.21 4.71
C HIS A 19 1.30 16.03 6.18
N GLY A 20 1.36 14.78 6.66
CA GLY A 20 1.67 14.48 8.06
C GLY A 20 0.52 14.72 9.04
N ILE A 21 -0.68 15.10 8.60
CA ILE A 21 -1.88 15.31 9.44
C ILE A 21 -2.89 14.19 9.22
N HIS A 22 -3.76 13.93 10.20
CA HIS A 22 -4.86 12.96 10.06
C HIS A 22 -5.76 13.30 8.87
N ALA A 23 -6.10 12.27 8.10
CA ALA A 23 -7.00 12.33 6.95
C ALA A 23 -8.07 11.24 7.09
N GLU A 24 -8.86 11.03 6.02
CA GLU A 24 -9.93 10.04 6.01
C GLU A 24 -9.43 8.61 6.35
N PRO A 25 -10.22 7.81 7.09
CA PRO A 25 -9.86 6.43 7.39
C PRO A 25 -9.67 5.58 6.13
N ILE A 26 -8.69 4.67 6.19
CA ILE A 26 -8.42 3.66 5.15
C ILE A 26 -8.20 2.30 5.80
N THR A 27 -8.01 1.24 5.01
CA THR A 27 -7.53 -0.04 5.55
C THR A 27 -6.00 -0.16 5.48
N LEU A 28 -5.42 -0.86 6.46
CA LEU A 28 -4.00 -1.21 6.47
C LEU A 28 -3.63 -2.13 5.31
N GLY A 29 -4.54 -3.01 4.90
CA GLY A 29 -4.40 -3.81 3.70
C GLY A 29 -4.24 -2.96 2.45
N LEU A 30 -5.06 -1.90 2.29
CA LEU A 30 -4.95 -0.97 1.17
C LEU A 30 -3.56 -0.29 1.12
N LYS A 31 -3.04 0.13 2.27
CA LYS A 31 -1.68 0.72 2.35
C LYS A 31 -0.60 -0.25 1.86
N PHE A 32 -0.64 -1.52 2.28
CA PHE A 32 0.31 -2.53 1.80
C PHE A 32 0.11 -2.86 0.30
N CYS A 33 -1.13 -2.88 -0.18
CA CYS A 33 -1.44 -3.08 -1.59
C CYS A 33 -0.81 -2.00 -2.47
N SER A 34 -0.89 -0.73 -2.06
CA SER A 34 -0.25 0.39 -2.76
C SER A 34 1.27 0.23 -2.87
N PHE A 35 1.94 -0.20 -1.80
CA PHE A 35 3.39 -0.47 -1.83
C PHE A 35 3.74 -1.64 -2.74
N TYR A 36 2.96 -2.71 -2.73
CA TYR A 36 3.14 -3.82 -3.64
C TYR A 36 3.02 -3.37 -5.11
N ALA A 37 1.97 -2.61 -5.44
CA ALA A 37 1.75 -2.11 -6.79
C ALA A 37 2.86 -1.15 -7.27
N GLU A 38 3.40 -0.28 -6.41
CA GLU A 38 4.55 0.58 -6.78
C GLU A 38 5.83 -0.23 -6.97
N THR A 39 6.03 -1.28 -6.16
CA THR A 39 7.18 -2.19 -6.30
C THR A 39 7.13 -2.92 -7.65
N GLU A 40 5.97 -3.49 -8.00
CA GLU A 40 5.75 -4.15 -9.29
C GLU A 40 5.98 -3.20 -10.47
N ARG A 41 5.47 -1.96 -10.39
CA ARG A 41 5.74 -0.92 -11.40
C ARG A 41 7.23 -0.64 -11.54
N SER A 42 7.95 -0.54 -10.42
CA SER A 42 9.38 -0.23 -10.42
C SER A 42 10.21 -1.37 -11.01
N ILE A 43 9.90 -2.62 -10.67
CA ILE A 43 10.52 -3.80 -11.27
C ILE A 43 10.30 -3.81 -12.79
N ARG A 44 9.08 -3.51 -13.25
CA ARG A 44 8.78 -3.42 -14.67
C ARG A 44 9.61 -2.35 -15.37
N ARG A 45 9.70 -1.14 -14.80
CA ARG A 45 10.53 -0.04 -15.34
C ARG A 45 12.00 -0.45 -15.48
N ILE A 46 12.55 -1.18 -14.48
CA ILE A 46 13.94 -1.65 -14.52
C ILE A 46 14.14 -2.71 -15.60
N ARG A 47 13.16 -3.60 -15.82
CA ARG A 47 13.24 -4.64 -16.85
C ARG A 47 13.08 -4.11 -18.28
N GLU A 48 12.39 -2.98 -18.43
CA GLU A 48 12.16 -2.31 -19.73
C GLU A 48 13.27 -1.31 -20.08
N ALA A 49 14.21 -1.06 -19.17
CA ALA A 49 15.37 -0.19 -19.37
C ALA A 49 16.55 -0.94 -20.01
#